data_AF-A0A2N2HIP6-F1
#
_entry.id   AF-A0A2N2HIP6-F1
#
_cell.length_a   1.000
_cell.length_b   1.000
_cell.length_c   1.000
_cell.angle_alpha   90.00
_cell.angle_beta   90.00
_cell.angle_gamma   90.00
#
_symmetry.space_group_name_H-M   'P 1'
#
loop_
_entity.id
_entity.type
_entity.pdbx_description
1 polymer ?
#
loop_
_entity_poly.entity_id
_entity_poly.type
_entity_poly.pdbx_seq_one_letter_code
_entity_poly.pdbx_strand_id
1 'polypeptide(L)' 'MGQGVLRQELTNWLTQAPLKRITLAFTTALPKHGGSGAVYLLLRQVRKDQGKIAWENIFTDLDG' A
#
# COMPACT_ATOMS: atom_id res chain seq x y z
N MET A 1 -10.51 -4.09 -24.74
CA MET A 1 -9.51 -3.22 -24.08
C MET A 1 -9.11 -3.91 -22.79
N GLY A 2 -7.81 -4.05 -22.50
CA GLY A 2 -7.36 -4.74 -21.29
C GLY A 2 -7.67 -3.91 -20.04
N GLN A 3 -8.48 -4.46 -19.13
CA GLN A 3 -8.72 -3.85 -17.83
C GLN A 3 -7.49 -4.11 -16.95
N GLY A 4 -6.96 -3.07 -16.30
CA GLY A 4 -5.80 -3.20 -15.42
C GLY A 4 -6.17 -3.91 -14.12
N VAL A 5 -6.31 -5.24 -14.18
CA VAL A 5 -6.72 -6.09 -13.03
C VAL A 5 -5.85 -5.81 -11.81
N LEU A 6 -4.52 -5.77 -12.01
CA LEU A 6 -3.58 -5.50 -10.93
C LEU A 6 -3.77 -4.12 -10.29
N ARG A 7 -4.16 -3.11 -11.06
CA ARG A 7 -4.39 -1.75 -10.54
C ARG A 7 -5.65 -1.70 -9.67
N GLN A 8 -6.69 -2.44 -10.05
CA GLN A 8 -7.92 -2.54 -9.26
C GLN A 8 -7.65 -3.29 -7.96
N GLU A 9 -7.01 -4.45 -8.06
CA GLU A 9 -6.67 -5.27 -6.88
C GLU A 9 -5.70 -4.55 -5.94
N LEU A 10 -4.70 -3.84 -6.48
CA LEU A 10 -3.79 -3.02 -5.68
C LEU A 10 -4.54 -2.00 -4.81
N THR A 11 -5.55 -1.33 -5.39
CA THR A 11 -6.37 -0.37 -4.65
C THR A 11 -7.10 -1.06 -3.50
N ASN A 12 -7.64 -2.26 -3.74
CA ASN A 12 -8.30 -3.07 -2.71
C ASN A 12 -7.32 -3.48 -1.60
N TRP A 13 -6.14 -4.00 -1.95
CA TRP A 13 -5.15 -4.44 -0.96
C TRP A 13 -4.66 -3.30 -0.06
N LEU A 14 -4.40 -2.11 -0.63
CA LEU A 14 -3.89 -0.96 0.11
C LEU A 14 -4.92 -0.34 1.07
N THR A 15 -6.21 -0.58 0.82
CA THR A 15 -7.32 -0.01 1.62
C THR A 15 -7.88 -0.99 2.65
N GLN A 16 -7.39 -2.22 2.69
CA GLN A 16 -7.78 -3.26 3.65
C GLN A 16 -6.70 -3.52 4.70
N ALA A 17 -7.08 -4.14 5.82
CA ALA A 17 -6.10 -4.59 6.82
C ALA A 17 -5.20 -5.68 6.22
N PRO A 18 -3.90 -5.72 6.56
CA PRO A 18 -3.22 -4.85 7.53
C PRO A 18 -2.65 -3.56 6.89
N LEU A 19 -2.60 -3.49 5.56
CA LEU A 19 -1.90 -2.44 4.81
C LEU A 19 -2.51 -1.05 4.99
N LYS A 20 -3.83 -0.93 5.18
CA LYS A 20 -4.49 0.35 5.46
C LYS A 20 -3.90 1.07 6.69
N ARG A 21 -3.36 0.32 7.65
CA ARG A 21 -2.78 0.90 8.88
C ARG A 21 -1.46 1.64 8.61
N ILE A 22 -0.77 1.27 7.54
CA ILE A 22 0.55 1.80 7.17
C ILE A 22 0.53 2.67 5.92
N THR A 23 -0.45 2.50 5.04
CA THR A 23 -0.63 3.33 3.84
C THR A 23 -1.31 4.66 4.19
N LEU A 24 -0.63 5.77 3.92
CA LEU A 24 -1.16 7.12 4.12
C LEU A 24 -1.85 7.66 2.86
N ALA A 25 -1.24 7.44 1.70
CA ALA A 25 -1.77 7.86 0.41
C ALA A 25 -1.11 7.04 -0.71
N PHE A 26 -1.76 7.01 -1.87
CA PHE A 26 -1.18 6.45 -3.09
C PHE A 26 -1.70 7.19 -4.32
N THR A 27 -0.89 7.27 -5.38
CA THR A 27 -1.27 7.92 -6.64
C THR A 27 -0.50 7.35 -7.82
N THR A 28 -1.02 7.54 -9.04
CA THR A 28 -0.34 7.13 -10.28
C THR A 28 1.00 7.83 -10.41
N ALA A 29 2.04 7.08 -10.80
CA ALA A 29 3.37 7.62 -10.99
C ALA A 29 3.43 8.60 -12.16
N LEU A 30 4.44 9.46 -12.16
CA LEU A 30 4.73 10.32 -13.31
C LEU A 30 5.07 9.49 -14.56
N PRO A 31 4.84 9.99 -15.79
CA PRO A 31 5.14 9.27 -17.02
C PRO A 31 6.59 8.75 -17.07
N LYS A 32 7.56 9.56 -16.63
CA LYS A 32 8.99 9.19 -16.57
C LYS A 32 9.33 8.04 -15.61
N HIS A 33 8.41 7.67 -14.72
CA HIS A 33 8.58 6.56 -13.77
C HIS A 33 7.60 5.41 -14.05
N GLY A 34 6.93 5.41 -15.21
CA GLY A 34 6.04 4.33 -15.65
C GLY A 34 4.57 4.72 -15.78
N GLY A 35 4.19 5.96 -15.45
CA GLY A 35 2.82 6.46 -15.67
C GLY A 35 1.76 5.55 -15.07
N SER A 36 0.76 5.17 -15.88
CA SER A 36 -0.32 4.26 -15.46
C SER A 36 0.13 2.85 -15.08
N GLY A 37 1.37 2.47 -15.40
CA GLY A 37 1.97 1.18 -15.03
C GLY A 37 2.65 1.19 -13.65
N ALA A 38 2.72 2.33 -12.96
CA ALA A 38 3.37 2.46 -11.66
C ALA A 38 2.58 3.36 -10.70
N VAL A 39 2.84 3.19 -9.39
CA VAL A 39 2.12 3.89 -8.31
C VAL A 39 3.13 4.34 -7.26
N TYR A 40 2.97 5.58 -6.78
CA TYR A 40 3.64 6.04 -5.57
C TYR A 40 2.86 5.64 -4.34
N LEU A 41 3.58 5.17 -3.31
CA LEU A 41 3.03 4.85 -2.01
C LEU A 41 3.67 5.75 -0.95
N LEU A 42 2.83 6.47 -0.22
CA LEU A 42 3.23 7.18 0.99
C LEU A 42 2.94 6.29 2.19
N LEU A 43 3.99 5.89 2.90
CA LEU A 43 3.90 4.99 4.04
C LEU A 43 4.13 5.75 5.34
N ARG A 44 3.43 5.32 6.38
CA ARG A 44 3.69 5.73 7.76
C ARG A 44 5.05 5.17 8.18
N GLN A 45 5.83 5.91 8.94
CA GLN A 45 7.13 5.43 9.46
C GLN A 45 7.02 4.84 10.88
N VAL A 46 6.06 5.33 11.67
CA VAL A 46 5.87 5.00 13.08
C VAL A 46 4.37 4.84 13.36
N ARG A 47 3.96 3.71 13.95
CA ARG A 47 2.60 3.47 14.44
C ARG A 47 2.37 4.32 15.68
N LYS A 48 1.19 4.93 15.80
CA LYS A 48 0.85 5.84 16.92
C LYS A 48 1.02 5.17 18.29
N ASP A 49 0.82 3.86 18.38
CA ASP A 49 0.79 3.11 19.64
C ASP A 49 2.02 2.17 19.83
N GLN A 50 2.70 1.80 18.74
CA GLN A 50 3.64 0.66 18.73
C GLN A 50 5.07 1.04 18.29
N GLY A 51 5.38 2.33 18.13
CA GLY A 51 6.72 2.76 17.70
C GLY A 51 6.99 2.50 16.20
N LYS A 52 8.26 2.29 15.82
CA LYS A 52 8.67 2.08 14.42
C LYS A 52 7.93 0.88 13.81
N ILE A 53 7.60 0.95 12.52
CA ILE A 53 6.96 -0.17 11.83
C ILE A 53 7.97 -1.32 11.68
N ALA A 54 7.69 -2.45 12.32
CA ALA A 54 8.36 -3.72 12.07
C ALA A 54 7.76 -4.36 10.81
N TRP A 55 8.46 -4.26 9.68
CA TRP A 55 7.96 -4.71 8.37
C TRP A 55 7.74 -6.22 8.31
N GLU A 56 8.57 -6.98 9.03
CA GLU A 56 8.46 -8.43 9.21
C GLU A 56 7.13 -8.86 9.86
N ASN A 57 6.52 -8.01 10.68
CA ASN A 57 5.34 -8.34 11.49
C ASN A 57 4.04 -7.69 10.99
N ILE A 58 4.05 -7.04 9.82
CA ILE A 58 2.85 -6.37 9.28
C ILE A 58 1.72 -7.36 9.03
N PHE A 59 2.06 -8.56 8.59
CA PHE A 59 1.10 -9.60 8.21
C PHE A 59 0.84 -10.62 9.33
N THR A 60 1.61 -10.58 10.43
CA THR A 60 1.46 -11.52 11.55
C THR A 60 0.22 -11.23 12.42
N ASP A 61 -0.34 -10.01 12.33
CA ASP A 61 -1.62 -9.63 12.97
C ASP A 61 -2.85 -10.17 12.21
N LEU A 62 -2.66 -11.02 11.18
CA LEU A 62 -3.73 -11.57 10.36
C LEU A 62 -4.27 -12.92 10.84
N ASP A 63 -3.57 -13.60 11.74
CA ASP A 63 -3.95 -14.89 12.32
C ASP A 63 -4.66 -14.75 13.69
N GLY A 64 -5.38 -13.64 13.89
CA GLY A 64 -6.22 -13.41 15.07
C GLY A 64 -7.63 -13.95 14.90
#